data_AF-L9J9G0-F1
#
_entry.id   AF-L9J9G0-F1
#
_cell.length_a   1.000
_cell.length_b   1.000
_cell.length_c   1.000
_cell.angle_alpha   90.00
_cell.angle_beta   90.00
_cell.angle_gamma   90.00
#
_symmetry.space_group_name_H-M   'P 1'
#
loop_
_entity.id
_entity.type
_entity.pdbx_description
1 polymer ?
#
loop_
_entity_poly.entity_id
_entity_poly.type
_entity_poly.pdbx_seq_one_letter_code
_entity_poly.pdbx_strand_id
1 'polypeptide(L)'
;MRVPATEEQPRLRTSRHRFVVSFSLGPTMSSQIRQNYSTEVEAAVNRMVNLHLRASYTYLSLGFYFDRDDVALEGVGHFFRELAEEKREGAERLLKMQNQRGGRALFQDVQKPSQDEWGKTLDAMEAALALEKTLNQALLDLHALGSTHTDPHNYSTEVEAAVNRMVNLHLRASYTYLSLGFYFDRDDVALEGVGHFFRELAEEKREGAERLLKMQNQRGGRALFQDVQKPSQDEWGKTLDAMEAALALEKTLNQALLDLHALGSTHTDPHLCDFLETHFLDEEVKVIKKMGDHLTNLRRLGGPQAGLGEYLFERLTLKHK
;
A
#
# COMPACT_ATOMS: atom_id res chain seq x y z
N MET A 1 -4.52 86.53 -2.90
CA MET A 1 -5.11 85.25 -2.48
C MET A 1 -6.44 85.09 -3.21
N ARG A 2 -6.48 84.30 -4.29
CA ARG A 2 -7.67 84.10 -5.12
C ARG A 2 -8.47 82.91 -4.59
N VAL A 3 -9.73 83.16 -4.26
CA VAL A 3 -10.79 82.15 -4.30
C VAL A 3 -11.23 82.00 -5.76
N PRO A 4 -11.53 80.77 -6.21
CA PRO A 4 -12.66 80.63 -7.13
C PRO A 4 -13.62 79.48 -6.72
N ALA A 5 -14.91 79.78 -6.86
CA ALA A 5 -16.03 78.88 -7.14
C ALA A 5 -15.84 78.23 -8.53
N THR A 6 -16.47 77.17 -9.00
CA THR A 6 -17.56 76.23 -8.64
C THR A 6 -17.53 75.21 -9.78
N GLU A 7 -17.75 73.90 -9.57
CA GLU A 7 -18.51 73.09 -10.55
C GLU A 7 -18.86 71.69 -10.04
N GLU A 8 -19.94 71.20 -10.65
CA GLU A 8 -20.93 70.21 -10.22
C GLU A 8 -20.44 68.76 -10.04
N GLN A 9 -21.08 68.07 -9.08
CA GLN A 9 -21.15 66.61 -9.04
C GLN A 9 -22.43 66.13 -9.72
N PRO A 10 -22.39 65.12 -10.62
CA PRO A 10 -23.57 64.36 -10.97
C PRO A 10 -23.74 63.16 -10.01
N ARG A 11 -24.94 63.02 -9.42
CA ARG A 11 -25.37 61.79 -8.76
C ARG A 11 -25.71 60.74 -9.82
N LEU A 12 -25.25 59.50 -9.67
CA LEU A 12 -26.02 58.31 -10.06
C LEU A 12 -25.58 57.06 -9.28
N ARG A 13 -26.59 56.37 -8.76
CA ARG A 13 -26.65 55.10 -8.01
C ARG A 13 -25.58 54.05 -8.42
N THR A 14 -25.10 53.27 -7.45
CA THR A 14 -25.60 51.90 -7.20
C THR A 14 -24.94 51.22 -5.99
N SER A 15 -25.77 50.40 -5.36
CA SER A 15 -25.57 49.43 -4.28
C SER A 15 -24.18 48.78 -4.15
N ARG A 16 -23.69 48.68 -2.91
CA ARG A 16 -23.30 47.41 -2.28
C ARG A 16 -23.06 47.61 -0.78
N HIS A 17 -23.81 46.87 0.04
CA HIS A 17 -23.60 46.79 1.48
C HIS A 17 -22.17 46.36 1.80
N ARG A 18 -21.37 47.25 2.40
CA ARG A 18 -20.18 46.84 3.16
C ARG A 18 -20.63 46.48 4.57
N PHE A 19 -20.97 45.20 4.76
CA PHE A 19 -20.85 44.60 6.09
C PHE A 19 -19.35 44.48 6.37
N VAL A 20 -18.77 45.45 7.06
CA VAL A 20 -17.48 45.27 7.72
C VAL A 20 -17.77 44.54 9.00
N VAL A 21 -17.78 43.20 8.96
CA VAL A 21 -17.71 42.40 10.17
C VAL A 21 -16.25 42.46 10.61
N SER A 22 -15.95 43.28 11.61
CA SER A 22 -14.70 43.15 12.34
C SER A 22 -14.77 41.86 13.15
N PHE A 23 -14.21 40.78 12.61
CA PHE A 23 -13.94 39.61 13.42
C PHE A 23 -12.76 39.95 14.34
N SER A 24 -13.06 40.41 15.55
CA SER A 24 -12.11 40.27 16.65
C SER A 24 -12.01 38.77 16.93
N LEU A 25 -10.90 38.16 16.51
CA LEU A 25 -10.51 36.85 17.03
C LEU A 25 -10.32 37.04 18.54
N GLY A 26 -11.31 36.60 19.31
CA GLY A 26 -11.22 36.48 20.76
C GLY A 26 -10.07 35.55 21.18
N PRO A 27 -9.84 35.37 22.49
CA PRO A 27 -8.73 34.56 22.99
C PRO A 27 -8.71 33.20 22.29
N THR A 28 -7.50 32.72 21.94
CA THR A 28 -7.25 31.50 21.15
C THR A 28 -8.23 30.39 21.49
N MET A 29 -9.26 30.21 20.66
CA MET A 29 -10.26 29.18 20.87
C MET A 29 -9.61 27.81 20.69
N SER A 30 -9.86 26.89 21.62
CA SER A 30 -9.46 25.49 21.50
C SER A 30 -10.26 24.83 20.36
N SER A 31 -9.59 24.06 19.49
CA SER A 31 -10.26 23.35 18.40
C SER A 31 -11.27 22.35 18.95
N GLN A 32 -12.53 22.44 18.52
CA GLN A 32 -13.61 21.53 18.93
C GLN A 32 -13.50 20.14 18.28
N ILE A 33 -12.62 19.98 17.28
CA ILE A 33 -12.42 18.74 16.50
C ILE A 33 -11.26 17.89 17.08
N ARG A 34 -10.44 18.48 17.96
CA ARG A 34 -9.23 17.81 18.48
C ARG A 34 -9.62 16.64 19.39
N GLN A 35 -9.36 15.42 18.93
CA GLN A 35 -9.54 14.17 19.69
C GLN A 35 -8.29 13.32 19.52
N ASN A 36 -7.71 12.83 20.62
CA ASN A 36 -6.55 11.94 20.61
C ASN A 36 -5.35 12.46 19.78
N TYR A 37 -5.10 13.78 19.80
CA TYR A 37 -4.03 14.43 19.06
C TYR A 37 -3.15 15.22 20.03
N SER A 38 -2.03 14.64 20.48
CA SER A 38 -1.18 15.26 21.51
C SER A 38 -0.42 16.47 20.96
N THR A 39 0.05 17.33 21.86
CA THR A 39 0.92 18.45 21.49
C THR A 39 2.28 17.98 21.00
N GLU A 40 2.78 16.81 21.44
CA GLU A 40 4.03 16.25 20.91
C GLU A 40 3.86 15.73 19.48
N VAL A 41 2.76 15.04 19.17
CA VAL A 41 2.47 14.57 17.81
C VAL A 41 2.29 15.77 16.87
N GLU A 42 1.58 16.81 17.31
CA GLU A 42 1.47 18.07 16.58
C GLU A 42 2.82 18.72 16.29
N ALA A 43 3.70 18.81 17.30
CA ALA A 43 5.03 19.36 17.11
C ALA A 43 5.88 18.50 16.16
N ALA A 44 5.74 17.17 16.23
CA ALA A 44 6.45 16.24 15.37
C ALA A 44 5.98 16.31 13.91
N VAL A 45 4.68 16.41 13.66
CA VAL A 45 4.14 16.63 12.30
C VAL A 45 4.64 17.95 11.74
N ASN A 46 4.66 19.02 12.54
CA ASN A 46 5.22 20.31 12.10
C ASN A 46 6.73 20.21 11.77
N ARG A 47 7.52 19.45 12.54
CA ARG A 47 8.93 19.17 12.21
C ARG A 47 9.05 18.39 10.90
N MET A 48 8.19 17.39 10.69
CA MET A 48 8.19 16.57 9.49
C MET A 48 7.85 17.37 8.24
N VAL A 49 6.85 18.25 8.30
CA VAL A 49 6.53 19.20 7.23
C VAL A 49 7.76 20.01 6.84
N ASN A 50 8.50 20.55 7.83
CA ASN A 50 9.70 21.34 7.55
C ASN A 50 10.82 20.50 6.89
N LEU A 51 11.00 19.25 7.31
CA LEU A 51 11.96 18.33 6.68
C LEU A 51 11.60 18.03 5.21
N HIS A 52 10.32 17.77 4.91
CA HIS A 52 9.85 17.56 3.54
C HIS A 52 10.08 18.81 2.67
N LEU A 53 9.82 20.01 3.19
CA LEU A 53 10.06 21.26 2.47
C LEU A 53 11.55 21.49 2.23
N ARG A 54 12.42 21.21 3.22
CA ARG A 54 13.87 21.27 3.06
C ARG A 54 14.38 20.27 2.02
N ALA A 55 13.84 19.06 2.01
CA ALA A 55 14.19 18.04 1.03
C ALA A 55 13.76 18.43 -0.38
N SER A 56 12.53 18.92 -0.53
CA SER A 56 12.04 19.52 -1.78
C SER A 56 12.99 20.62 -2.27
N TYR A 57 13.40 21.54 -1.39
CA TYR A 57 14.31 22.62 -1.79
C TYR A 57 15.70 22.09 -2.21
N THR A 58 16.20 21.08 -1.52
CA THR A 58 17.50 20.44 -1.83
C THR A 58 17.45 19.71 -3.18
N TYR A 59 16.40 18.94 -3.44
CA TYR A 59 16.22 18.27 -4.72
C TYR A 59 15.98 19.23 -5.87
N LEU A 60 15.30 20.35 -5.63
CA LEU A 60 15.15 21.40 -6.63
C LEU A 60 16.51 22.01 -7.01
N SER A 61 17.38 22.26 -6.01
CA SER A 61 18.75 22.72 -6.23
C SER A 61 19.57 21.71 -7.04
N LEU A 62 19.50 20.42 -6.69
CA LEU A 62 20.14 19.33 -7.43
C LEU A 62 19.65 19.27 -8.88
N GLY A 63 18.33 19.34 -9.10
CA GLY A 63 17.73 19.31 -10.41
C GLY A 63 18.28 20.39 -11.34
N PHE A 64 18.25 21.65 -10.87
CA PHE A 64 18.77 22.77 -11.65
C PHE A 64 20.29 22.82 -11.76
N TYR A 65 21.04 22.18 -10.85
CA TYR A 65 22.48 22.02 -11.00
C TYR A 65 22.82 21.11 -12.18
N PHE A 66 22.14 19.97 -12.32
CA PHE A 66 22.38 19.03 -13.42
C PHE A 66 21.85 19.51 -14.78
N ASP A 67 20.88 20.44 -14.77
CA ASP A 67 20.37 21.09 -15.99
C ASP A 67 21.29 22.21 -16.54
N ARG A 68 22.36 22.61 -15.81
CA ARG A 68 23.31 23.63 -16.30
C ARG A 68 24.02 23.16 -17.57
N ASP A 69 24.40 24.09 -18.43
CA ASP A 69 25.07 23.81 -19.70
C ASP A 69 26.47 23.21 -19.53
N ASP A 70 27.15 23.52 -18.43
CA ASP A 70 28.48 23.00 -18.08
C ASP A 70 28.46 21.61 -17.42
N VAL A 71 27.29 21.12 -17.00
CA VAL A 71 27.08 19.75 -16.46
C VAL A 71 26.33 18.87 -17.46
N ALA A 72 25.25 19.39 -18.06
CA ALA A 72 24.47 18.81 -19.16
C ALA A 72 23.92 17.39 -18.92
N LEU A 73 23.45 17.10 -17.71
CA LEU A 73 22.85 15.81 -17.33
C LEU A 73 21.34 15.94 -17.10
N GLU A 74 20.61 16.36 -18.14
CA GLU A 74 19.17 16.68 -18.09
C GLU A 74 18.30 15.53 -17.52
N GLY A 75 18.63 14.27 -17.82
CA GLY A 75 17.91 13.12 -17.25
C GLY A 75 18.05 13.00 -15.73
N VAL A 76 19.23 13.33 -15.20
CA VAL A 76 19.47 13.39 -13.74
C VAL A 76 18.79 14.62 -13.14
N GLY A 77 18.82 15.74 -13.87
CA GLY A 77 18.11 16.97 -13.49
C GLY A 77 16.60 16.76 -13.35
N HIS A 78 15.99 16.12 -14.34
CA HIS A 78 14.57 15.72 -14.33
C HIS A 78 14.23 14.84 -13.13
N PHE A 79 15.01 13.77 -12.90
CA PHE A 79 14.82 12.86 -11.78
C PHE A 79 14.76 13.60 -10.43
N PHE A 80 15.69 14.52 -10.17
CA PHE A 80 15.68 15.31 -8.94
C PHE A 80 14.53 16.32 -8.88
N ARG A 81 14.09 16.87 -10.01
CA ARG A 81 12.90 17.73 -10.05
C ARG A 81 11.62 16.96 -9.69
N GLU A 82 11.47 15.72 -10.15
CA GLU A 82 10.36 14.83 -9.75
C GLU A 82 10.41 14.53 -8.25
N LEU A 83 11.58 14.18 -7.70
CA LEU A 83 11.74 13.97 -6.26
C LEU A 83 11.41 15.24 -5.45
N ALA A 84 11.78 16.43 -5.96
CA ALA A 84 11.44 17.69 -5.32
C ALA A 84 9.92 17.90 -5.24
N GLU A 85 9.19 17.59 -6.32
CA GLU A 85 7.74 17.63 -6.36
C GLU A 85 7.11 16.64 -5.37
N GLU A 86 7.57 15.39 -5.38
CA GLU A 86 7.07 14.36 -4.46
C GLU A 86 7.22 14.77 -2.99
N LYS A 87 8.38 15.36 -2.60
CA LYS A 87 8.58 15.82 -1.22
C LYS A 87 7.69 17.00 -0.86
N ARG A 88 7.43 17.91 -1.82
CA ARG A 88 6.52 19.05 -1.64
C ARG A 88 5.09 18.57 -1.41
N GLU A 89 4.61 17.63 -2.23
CA GLU A 89 3.30 17.02 -2.03
C GLU A 89 3.20 16.29 -0.69
N GLY A 90 4.28 15.63 -0.25
CA GLY A 90 4.37 15.02 1.07
C GLY A 90 4.12 16.03 2.20
N ALA A 91 4.75 17.21 2.13
CA ALA A 91 4.51 18.29 3.08
C ALA A 91 3.04 18.76 3.07
N GLU A 92 2.45 18.92 1.88
CA GLU A 92 1.04 19.31 1.74
C GLU A 92 0.07 18.29 2.34
N ARG A 93 0.33 16.99 2.15
CA ARG A 93 -0.48 15.91 2.75
C ARG A 93 -0.47 15.99 4.28
N LEU A 94 0.70 16.20 4.87
CA LEU A 94 0.84 16.36 6.32
C LEU A 94 0.14 17.60 6.85
N LEU A 95 0.23 18.73 6.14
CA LEU A 95 -0.49 19.96 6.49
C LEU A 95 -2.02 19.78 6.42
N LYS A 96 -2.53 19.07 5.41
CA LYS A 96 -3.96 18.74 5.31
C LYS A 96 -4.40 17.87 6.48
N MET A 97 -3.63 16.84 6.83
CA MET A 97 -3.89 15.99 7.98
C MET A 97 -3.90 16.79 9.29
N GLN A 98 -2.93 17.68 9.51
CA GLN A 98 -2.85 18.57 10.68
C GLN A 98 -4.14 19.35 10.88
N ASN A 99 -4.63 19.98 9.80
CA ASN A 99 -5.85 20.77 9.81
C ASN A 99 -7.09 19.91 10.10
N GLN A 100 -7.19 18.71 9.50
CA GLN A 100 -8.30 17.78 9.73
C GLN A 100 -8.36 17.25 11.16
N ARG A 101 -7.21 17.06 11.82
CA ARG A 101 -7.11 16.58 13.21
C ARG A 101 -7.25 17.70 14.25
N GLY A 102 -7.48 18.95 13.80
CA GLY A 102 -7.62 20.10 14.69
C GLY A 102 -6.31 20.57 15.33
N GLY A 103 -5.17 20.18 14.78
CA GLY A 103 -3.84 20.70 15.11
C GLY A 103 -3.57 22.04 14.41
N ARG A 104 -2.50 22.74 14.81
CA ARG A 104 -2.06 23.99 14.17
C ARG A 104 -0.84 23.72 13.30
N ALA A 105 -0.87 24.23 12.08
CA ALA A 105 0.29 24.26 11.19
C ALA A 105 1.21 25.42 11.62
N LEU A 106 2.42 25.09 12.04
CA LEU A 106 3.45 26.06 12.42
C LEU A 106 4.60 25.97 11.43
N PHE A 107 4.67 26.94 10.51
CA PHE A 107 5.75 27.04 9.54
C PHE A 107 7.01 27.58 10.20
N GLN A 108 8.15 27.04 9.78
CA GLN A 108 9.48 27.44 10.22
C GLN A 108 10.32 27.80 8.99
N ASP A 109 11.48 28.44 9.23
CA ASP A 109 12.43 28.74 8.17
C ASP A 109 12.95 27.45 7.53
N VAL A 110 12.77 27.34 6.21
CA VAL A 110 13.36 26.26 5.41
C VAL A 110 14.81 26.62 5.13
N GLN A 111 15.73 25.90 5.74
CA GLN A 111 17.16 26.14 5.56
C GLN A 111 17.57 25.82 4.12
N LYS A 112 18.41 26.69 3.54
CA LYS A 112 18.99 26.43 2.21
C LYS A 112 19.87 25.17 2.23
N PRO A 113 20.10 24.53 1.08
CA PRO A 113 21.02 23.40 0.99
C PRO A 113 22.41 23.76 1.52
N SER A 114 23.10 22.78 2.12
CA SER A 114 24.44 23.00 2.69
C SER A 114 25.51 23.22 1.61
N GLN A 115 25.22 22.85 0.37
CA GLN A 115 26.10 22.99 -0.79
C GLN A 115 25.26 23.44 -1.98
N ASP A 116 25.77 24.41 -2.73
CA ASP A 116 25.14 24.96 -3.94
C ASP A 116 25.83 24.43 -5.23
N GLU A 117 26.94 23.69 -5.05
CA GLU A 117 27.73 23.00 -6.08
C GLU A 117 27.83 21.52 -5.69
N TRP A 118 27.20 20.64 -6.48
CA TRP A 118 27.00 19.24 -6.09
C TRP A 118 28.06 18.27 -6.62
N GLY A 119 28.99 18.75 -7.45
CA GLY A 119 30.12 17.97 -7.92
C GLY A 119 29.69 16.82 -8.85
N LYS A 120 30.15 15.60 -8.55
CA LYS A 120 29.82 14.43 -9.38
C LYS A 120 28.43 13.92 -9.03
N THR A 121 27.79 13.26 -10.00
CA THR A 121 26.49 12.59 -9.80
C THR A 121 26.48 11.63 -8.61
N LEU A 122 27.61 10.97 -8.31
CA LEU A 122 27.72 10.09 -7.15
C LEU A 122 27.54 10.86 -5.83
N ASP A 123 28.21 12.00 -5.68
CA ASP A 123 28.15 12.81 -4.46
C ASP A 123 26.72 13.34 -4.22
N ALA A 124 26.07 13.77 -5.31
CA ALA A 124 24.66 14.16 -5.32
C ALA A 124 23.71 13.02 -4.90
N MET A 125 23.94 11.81 -5.41
CA MET A 125 23.14 10.63 -5.07
C MET A 125 23.37 10.17 -3.63
N GLU A 126 24.59 10.27 -3.12
CA GLU A 126 24.91 9.98 -1.71
C GLU A 126 24.25 11.01 -0.77
N ALA A 127 24.25 12.29 -1.14
CA ALA A 127 23.56 13.34 -0.40
C ALA A 127 22.03 13.13 -0.41
N ALA A 128 21.46 12.75 -1.55
CA ALA A 128 20.05 12.38 -1.67
C ALA A 128 19.70 11.19 -0.78
N LEU A 129 20.51 10.13 -0.83
CA LEU A 129 20.33 8.96 0.03
C LEU A 129 20.40 9.29 1.52
N ALA A 130 21.34 10.15 1.92
CA ALA A 130 21.45 10.61 3.32
C ALA A 130 20.21 11.42 3.75
N LEU A 131 19.67 12.23 2.85
CA LEU A 131 18.45 13.00 3.09
C LEU A 131 17.22 12.10 3.22
N GLU A 132 17.06 11.10 2.34
CA GLU A 132 16.01 10.09 2.44
C GLU A 132 16.12 9.28 3.75
N LYS A 133 17.34 8.88 4.15
CA LYS A 133 17.56 8.22 5.45
C LYS A 133 17.12 9.09 6.62
N THR A 134 17.41 10.39 6.56
CA THR A 134 17.01 11.35 7.60
C THR A 134 15.50 11.52 7.64
N LEU A 135 14.84 11.62 6.49
CA LEU A 135 13.37 11.68 6.38
C LEU A 135 12.72 10.41 6.93
N ASN A 136 13.24 9.24 6.54
CA ASN A 136 12.74 7.96 7.03
C ASN A 136 12.91 7.82 8.54
N GLN A 137 14.06 8.21 9.10
CA GLN A 137 14.25 8.20 10.54
C GLN A 137 13.27 9.14 11.25
N ALA A 138 13.07 10.36 10.73
CA ALA A 138 12.10 11.28 11.31
C ALA A 138 10.66 10.74 11.20
N LEU A 139 10.35 9.93 10.18
CA LEU A 139 9.03 9.34 9.97
C LEU A 139 8.81 8.19 10.96
N LEU A 140 9.85 7.39 11.20
CA LEU A 140 9.89 6.41 12.27
C LEU A 140 9.72 7.07 13.64
N ASP A 141 10.39 8.20 13.89
CA ASP A 141 10.25 8.94 15.16
C ASP A 141 8.85 9.53 15.33
N LEU A 142 8.26 10.08 14.25
CA LEU A 142 6.88 10.56 14.25
C LEU A 142 5.87 9.42 14.48
N HIS A 143 6.12 8.27 13.85
CA HIS A 143 5.35 7.06 14.07
C HIS A 143 5.48 6.60 15.53
N ALA A 144 6.69 6.51 16.07
CA ALA A 144 6.94 6.16 17.47
C ALA A 144 6.29 7.13 18.48
N LEU A 145 6.19 8.42 18.14
CA LEU A 145 5.46 9.41 18.95
C LEU A 145 3.93 9.25 18.84
N GLY A 146 3.42 8.84 17.67
CA GLY A 146 2.03 8.37 17.55
C GLY A 146 1.80 7.03 18.27
N SER A 147 2.87 6.26 18.43
CA SER A 147 2.92 4.92 19.00
C SER A 147 3.62 4.89 20.36
N THR A 148 3.47 5.89 21.24
CA THR A 148 3.92 5.76 22.65
C THR A 148 3.13 4.68 23.44
N HIS A 149 2.55 3.71 22.74
CA HIS A 149 2.12 2.41 23.21
C HIS A 149 2.83 1.20 22.56
N THR A 150 3.71 1.32 21.56
CA THR A 150 4.41 0.17 20.92
C THR A 150 5.68 0.55 20.09
N ASP A 151 6.63 -0.39 20.02
CA ASP A 151 8.04 -0.21 19.62
C ASP A 151 8.36 0.29 18.17
N PRO A 152 9.55 0.90 17.92
CA PRO A 152 9.87 1.68 16.72
C PRO A 152 10.32 0.89 15.47
N HIS A 153 10.27 -0.44 15.50
CA HIS A 153 10.36 -1.31 14.32
C HIS A 153 9.30 -2.36 14.49
N ASN A 154 8.07 -2.01 14.12
CA ASN A 154 6.93 -2.85 14.42
C ASN A 154 6.81 -4.07 13.50
N TYR A 155 7.92 -4.75 13.31
CA TYR A 155 8.05 -6.02 12.65
C TYR A 155 8.64 -6.99 13.65
N SER A 156 7.79 -7.48 14.54
CA SER A 156 8.21 -8.38 15.60
C SER A 156 8.78 -9.67 15.01
N THR A 157 9.68 -10.33 15.75
CA THR A 157 10.23 -11.62 15.35
C THR A 157 9.14 -12.68 15.19
N GLU A 158 8.03 -12.55 15.93
CA GLU A 158 6.84 -13.38 15.80
C GLU A 158 6.14 -13.17 14.45
N VAL A 159 5.96 -11.91 14.04
CA VAL A 159 5.40 -11.54 12.74
C VAL A 159 6.32 -12.01 11.63
N GLU A 160 7.63 -11.75 11.72
CA GLU A 160 8.63 -12.22 10.75
C GLU A 160 8.57 -13.74 10.55
N ALA A 161 8.51 -14.49 11.66
CA ALA A 161 8.38 -15.94 11.62
C ALA A 161 7.03 -16.39 11.04
N ALA A 162 5.94 -15.67 11.33
CA ALA A 162 4.61 -15.96 10.80
C ALA A 162 4.53 -15.72 9.29
N VAL A 163 5.17 -14.66 8.78
CA VAL A 163 5.30 -14.41 7.34
C VAL A 163 6.09 -15.52 6.66
N ASN A 164 7.19 -16.00 7.25
CA ASN A 164 7.93 -17.16 6.72
C ASN A 164 7.07 -18.44 6.66
N ARG A 165 6.23 -18.68 7.68
CA ARG A 165 5.27 -19.80 7.66
C ARG A 165 4.22 -19.62 6.56
N MET A 166 3.72 -18.40 6.37
CA MET A 166 2.75 -18.08 5.33
C MET A 166 3.32 -18.30 3.92
N VAL A 167 4.57 -17.90 3.67
CA VAL A 167 5.28 -18.18 2.41
C VAL A 167 5.29 -19.68 2.11
N ASN A 168 5.67 -20.51 3.08
CA ASN A 168 5.69 -21.97 2.89
C ASN A 168 4.28 -22.54 2.64
N LEU A 169 3.25 -22.00 3.30
CA LEU A 169 1.87 -22.41 3.10
C LEU A 169 1.37 -22.11 1.68
N HIS A 170 1.69 -20.93 1.13
CA HIS A 170 1.40 -20.57 -0.26
C HIS A 170 2.15 -21.46 -1.26
N LEU A 171 3.43 -21.76 -1.01
CA LEU A 171 4.21 -22.68 -1.85
C LEU A 171 3.63 -24.11 -1.84
N ARG A 172 3.18 -24.60 -0.67
CA ARG A 172 2.51 -25.90 -0.55
C ARG A 172 1.17 -25.92 -1.28
N ALA A 173 0.41 -24.83 -1.20
CA ALA A 173 -0.85 -24.69 -1.93
C ALA A 173 -0.60 -24.69 -3.45
N SER A 174 0.40 -23.93 -3.91
CA SER A 174 0.84 -23.95 -5.31
C SER A 174 1.20 -25.35 -5.78
N TYR A 175 1.98 -26.11 -4.99
CA TYR A 175 2.35 -27.49 -5.34
C TYR A 175 1.12 -28.43 -5.38
N THR A 176 0.17 -28.24 -4.48
CA THR A 176 -1.08 -29.01 -4.45
C THR A 176 -1.93 -28.74 -5.68
N TYR A 177 -2.07 -27.48 -6.07
CA TYR A 177 -2.77 -27.09 -7.28
C TYR A 177 -2.09 -27.54 -8.56
N LEU A 178 -0.76 -27.58 -8.58
CA LEU A 178 -0.01 -28.15 -9.69
C LEU A 178 -0.29 -29.65 -9.86
N SER A 179 -0.34 -30.40 -8.75
CA SER A 179 -0.72 -31.82 -8.75
C SER A 179 -2.14 -32.04 -9.24
N LEU A 180 -3.11 -31.25 -8.75
CA LEU A 180 -4.49 -31.26 -9.25
C LEU A 180 -4.55 -30.96 -10.75
N GLY A 181 -3.85 -29.92 -11.20
CA GLY A 181 -3.83 -29.50 -12.60
C GLY A 181 -3.36 -30.62 -13.54
N PHE A 182 -2.25 -31.27 -13.21
CA PHE A 182 -1.71 -32.36 -14.04
C PHE A 182 -2.46 -33.68 -13.89
N TYR A 183 -3.16 -33.91 -12.78
CA TYR A 183 -4.06 -35.07 -12.68
C TYR A 183 -5.19 -35.01 -13.70
N PHE A 184 -5.83 -33.85 -13.87
CA PHE A 184 -6.92 -33.69 -14.84
C PHE A 184 -6.44 -33.63 -16.31
N ASP A 185 -5.13 -33.44 -16.52
CA ASP A 185 -4.48 -33.45 -17.84
C ASP A 185 -4.11 -34.87 -18.34
N ARG A 186 -4.22 -35.89 -17.47
CA ARG A 186 -3.95 -37.28 -17.86
C ARG A 186 -4.94 -37.75 -18.93
N ASP A 187 -4.49 -38.66 -19.79
CA ASP A 187 -5.31 -39.22 -20.88
C ASP A 187 -6.51 -40.04 -20.38
N ASP A 188 -6.42 -40.62 -19.19
CA ASP A 188 -7.48 -41.39 -18.55
C ASP A 188 -8.48 -40.56 -17.72
N VAL A 189 -8.24 -39.25 -17.58
CA VAL A 189 -9.16 -38.28 -16.96
C VAL A 189 -9.69 -37.29 -17.99
N ALA A 190 -8.79 -36.67 -18.76
CA ALA A 190 -9.04 -35.84 -19.94
C ALA A 190 -10.02 -34.67 -19.73
N LEU A 191 -9.88 -33.93 -18.62
CA LEU A 191 -10.66 -32.72 -18.31
C LEU A 191 -9.77 -31.47 -18.33
N GLU A 192 -9.26 -31.12 -19.51
CA GLU A 192 -8.27 -30.05 -19.73
C GLU A 192 -8.68 -28.70 -19.11
N GLY A 193 -9.95 -28.30 -19.20
CA GLY A 193 -10.45 -27.06 -18.62
C GLY A 193 -10.37 -27.03 -17.09
N VAL A 194 -10.60 -28.19 -16.44
CA VAL A 194 -10.41 -28.32 -14.99
C VAL A 194 -8.93 -28.28 -14.65
N GLY A 195 -8.10 -28.99 -15.42
CA GLY A 195 -6.65 -28.99 -15.26
C GLY A 195 -6.03 -27.59 -15.43
N HIS A 196 -6.51 -26.82 -16.40
CA HIS A 196 -6.10 -25.44 -16.61
C HIS A 196 -6.47 -24.55 -15.42
N PHE A 197 -7.72 -24.60 -14.96
CA PHE A 197 -8.19 -23.82 -13.82
C PHE A 197 -7.31 -24.02 -12.57
N PHE A 198 -6.92 -25.27 -12.27
CA PHE A 198 -6.03 -25.53 -11.14
C PHE A 198 -4.59 -25.06 -11.40
N ARG A 199 -4.09 -25.09 -12.64
CA ARG A 199 -2.77 -24.51 -12.95
C ARG A 199 -2.75 -22.99 -12.78
N GLU A 200 -3.82 -22.28 -13.14
CA GLU A 200 -3.95 -20.84 -12.85
C GLU A 200 -3.88 -20.57 -11.34
N LEU A 201 -4.63 -21.34 -10.54
CA LEU A 201 -4.55 -21.23 -9.08
C LEU A 201 -3.15 -21.55 -8.54
N ALA A 202 -2.44 -22.52 -9.14
CA ALA A 202 -1.07 -22.83 -8.76
C ALA A 202 -0.13 -21.63 -8.98
N GLU A 203 -0.29 -20.91 -10.09
CA GLU A 203 0.45 -19.69 -10.39
C GLU A 203 0.09 -18.55 -9.44
N GLU A 204 -1.20 -18.30 -9.21
CA GLU A 204 -1.67 -17.28 -8.26
C GLU A 204 -1.10 -17.50 -6.86
N LYS A 205 -1.09 -18.75 -6.35
CA LYS A 205 -0.52 -19.05 -5.03
C LYS A 205 1.01 -18.85 -5.00
N ARG A 206 1.72 -19.15 -6.11
CA ARG A 206 3.15 -18.89 -6.24
C ARG A 206 3.44 -17.38 -6.23
N GLU A 207 2.67 -16.59 -6.95
CA GLU A 207 2.78 -15.13 -6.91
C GLU A 207 2.50 -14.58 -5.51
N GLY A 208 1.53 -15.14 -4.79
CA GLY A 208 1.27 -14.81 -3.39
C GLY A 208 2.50 -15.02 -2.49
N ALA A 209 3.19 -16.16 -2.62
CA ALA A 209 4.43 -16.42 -1.90
C ALA A 209 5.52 -15.40 -2.25
N GLU A 210 5.67 -15.04 -3.53
CA GLU A 210 6.65 -14.04 -3.98
C GLU A 210 6.32 -12.63 -3.44
N ARG A 211 5.05 -12.24 -3.36
CA ARG A 211 4.62 -10.98 -2.75
C ARG A 211 5.00 -10.91 -1.27
N LEU A 212 4.75 -11.98 -0.51
CA LEU A 212 5.14 -12.07 0.90
C LEU A 212 6.65 -11.99 1.09
N LEU A 213 7.44 -12.68 0.24
CA LEU A 213 8.90 -12.59 0.27
C LEU A 213 9.44 -11.19 -0.03
N LYS A 214 8.83 -10.48 -0.98
CA LYS A 214 9.17 -9.07 -1.26
C LYS A 214 8.90 -8.19 -0.06
N MET A 215 7.73 -8.33 0.58
CA MET A 215 7.37 -7.59 1.79
C MET A 215 8.32 -7.92 2.95
N GLN A 216 8.62 -9.20 3.18
CA GLN A 216 9.60 -9.67 4.19
C GLN A 216 10.95 -8.94 4.04
N ASN A 217 11.47 -8.85 2.80
CA ASN A 217 12.72 -8.14 2.52
C ASN A 217 12.59 -6.62 2.70
N GLN A 218 11.48 -6.02 2.27
CA GLN A 218 11.21 -4.58 2.41
C GLN A 218 11.15 -4.15 3.88
N ARG A 219 10.61 -5.00 4.75
CA ARG A 219 10.52 -4.77 6.20
C ARG A 219 11.81 -5.09 6.96
N GLY A 220 12.87 -5.51 6.26
CA GLY A 220 14.18 -5.82 6.83
C GLY A 220 14.29 -7.21 7.45
N GLY A 221 13.25 -8.05 7.33
CA GLY A 221 13.24 -9.44 7.79
C GLY A 221 14.17 -10.35 6.99
N ARG A 222 14.20 -11.63 7.36
CA ARG A 222 14.98 -12.68 6.70
C ARG A 222 14.04 -13.76 6.18
N ALA A 223 14.13 -14.03 4.87
CA ALA A 223 13.46 -15.16 4.25
C ALA A 223 14.14 -16.47 4.69
N LEU A 224 13.40 -17.28 5.45
CA LEU A 224 13.85 -18.60 5.90
C LEU A 224 13.03 -19.68 5.20
N PHE A 225 13.56 -20.20 4.09
CA PHE A 225 12.90 -21.26 3.33
C PHE A 225 12.89 -22.58 4.11
N GLN A 226 11.81 -23.33 3.92
CA GLN A 226 11.57 -24.66 4.49
C GLN A 226 11.17 -25.62 3.38
N ASP A 227 11.23 -26.92 3.67
CA ASP A 227 10.76 -27.95 2.75
C ASP A 227 9.30 -27.70 2.35
N VAL A 228 9.02 -27.79 1.05
CA VAL A 228 7.65 -27.78 0.54
C VAL A 228 7.18 -29.22 0.50
N GLN A 229 6.32 -29.58 1.45
CA GLN A 229 5.78 -30.93 1.56
C GLN A 229 4.95 -31.27 0.32
N LYS A 230 5.10 -32.51 -0.17
CA LYS A 230 4.26 -32.99 -1.27
C LYS A 230 2.78 -33.02 -0.87
N PRO A 231 1.85 -32.98 -1.85
CA PRO A 231 0.43 -33.12 -1.57
C PRO A 231 0.12 -34.45 -0.85
N SER A 232 -0.97 -34.48 -0.08
CA SER A 232 -1.35 -35.66 0.71
C SER A 232 -1.77 -36.86 -0.15
N GLN A 233 -2.10 -36.62 -1.41
CA GLN A 233 -2.53 -37.62 -2.38
C GLN A 233 -2.10 -37.22 -3.79
N ASP A 234 -1.90 -38.24 -4.63
CA ASP A 234 -1.52 -38.09 -6.04
C ASP A 234 -2.73 -38.38 -6.97
N GLU A 235 -3.76 -39.07 -6.46
CA GLU A 235 -5.02 -39.35 -7.13
C GLU A 235 -6.13 -38.49 -6.53
N TRP A 236 -6.84 -37.74 -7.37
CA TRP A 236 -7.82 -36.73 -6.90
C TRP A 236 -9.28 -37.12 -7.11
N GLY A 237 -9.55 -38.25 -7.76
CA GLY A 237 -10.91 -38.75 -7.95
C GLY A 237 -11.69 -37.93 -8.97
N LYS A 238 -12.93 -37.59 -8.64
CA LYS A 238 -13.82 -36.83 -9.54
C LYS A 238 -13.60 -35.33 -9.37
N THR A 239 -14.09 -34.55 -10.33
CA THR A 239 -14.03 -33.07 -10.26
C THR A 239 -14.62 -32.54 -8.96
N LEU A 240 -15.68 -33.17 -8.45
CA LEU A 240 -16.31 -32.80 -7.18
C LEU A 240 -15.33 -32.96 -5.99
N ASP A 241 -14.66 -34.09 -5.89
CA ASP A 241 -13.74 -34.40 -4.78
C ASP A 241 -12.54 -33.42 -4.78
N ALA A 242 -11.99 -33.17 -5.97
CA ALA A 242 -10.92 -32.19 -6.18
C ALA A 242 -11.32 -30.76 -5.78
N MET A 243 -12.53 -30.32 -6.16
CA MET A 243 -13.04 -28.98 -5.82
C MET A 243 -13.34 -28.86 -4.31
N GLU A 244 -13.74 -29.95 -3.65
CA GLU A 244 -13.94 -29.96 -2.19
C GLU A 244 -12.60 -29.86 -1.45
N ALA A 245 -11.58 -30.59 -1.91
CA ALA A 245 -10.22 -30.48 -1.38
C ALA A 245 -9.64 -29.06 -1.59
N ALA A 246 -9.83 -28.49 -2.78
CA ALA A 246 -9.42 -27.13 -3.09
C ALA A 246 -10.12 -26.10 -2.19
N LEU A 247 -11.44 -26.18 -2.02
CA LEU A 247 -12.17 -25.29 -1.11
C LEU A 247 -11.68 -25.41 0.35
N ALA A 248 -11.36 -26.61 0.81
CA ALA A 248 -10.81 -26.81 2.15
C ALA A 248 -9.42 -26.18 2.30
N LEU A 249 -8.58 -26.29 1.27
CA LEU A 249 -7.27 -25.64 1.21
C LEU A 249 -7.40 -24.11 1.25
N GLU A 250 -8.30 -23.52 0.46
CA GLU A 250 -8.52 -22.06 0.46
C GLU A 250 -9.04 -21.55 1.80
N LYS A 251 -9.96 -22.27 2.43
CA LYS A 251 -10.42 -21.91 3.79
C LYS A 251 -9.28 -21.96 4.82
N THR A 252 -8.36 -22.91 4.66
CA THR A 252 -7.18 -23.03 5.54
C THR A 252 -6.22 -21.86 5.32
N LEU A 253 -5.97 -21.49 4.06
CA LEU A 253 -5.15 -20.31 3.71
C LEU A 253 -5.77 -19.02 4.25
N ASN A 254 -7.06 -18.81 4.00
CA ASN A 254 -7.77 -17.64 4.48
C ASN A 254 -7.78 -17.54 6.01
N GLN A 255 -7.96 -18.66 6.73
CA GLN A 255 -7.85 -18.66 8.18
C GLN A 255 -6.44 -18.28 8.64
N ALA A 256 -5.40 -18.85 8.02
CA ALA A 256 -4.03 -18.49 8.35
C ALA A 256 -3.72 -17.01 8.08
N LEU A 257 -4.31 -16.42 7.03
CA LEU A 257 -4.17 -15.00 6.70
C LEU A 257 -4.86 -14.12 7.73
N LEU A 258 -6.06 -14.50 8.18
CA LEU A 258 -6.76 -13.83 9.27
C LEU A 258 -5.98 -13.94 10.59
N ASP A 259 -5.38 -15.08 10.88
CA ASP A 259 -4.53 -15.26 12.07
C ASP A 259 -3.27 -14.38 11.99
N LEU A 260 -2.65 -14.28 10.81
CA LEU A 260 -1.52 -13.38 10.57
C LEU A 260 -1.92 -11.90 10.68
N HIS A 261 -3.11 -11.54 10.19
CA HIS A 261 -3.65 -10.19 10.34
C HIS A 261 -3.96 -9.84 11.80
N ALA A 262 -4.56 -10.78 12.55
CA ALA A 262 -4.78 -10.61 13.98
C ALA A 262 -3.47 -10.49 14.77
N LEU A 263 -2.43 -11.24 14.36
CA LEU A 263 -1.09 -11.10 14.92
C LEU A 263 -0.51 -9.72 14.61
N GLY A 264 -0.62 -9.24 13.37
CA GLY A 264 -0.25 -7.88 12.98
C GLY A 264 -0.96 -6.83 13.84
N SER A 265 -2.26 -6.97 14.02
CA SER A 265 -3.08 -6.08 14.86
C SER A 265 -2.63 -6.10 16.32
N THR A 266 -2.33 -7.28 16.86
CA THR A 266 -1.85 -7.47 18.26
C THR A 266 -0.50 -6.80 18.47
N HIS A 267 0.39 -6.94 17.50
CA HIS A 267 1.68 -6.25 17.51
C HIS A 267 1.54 -4.79 17.11
N THR A 268 0.35 -4.28 16.77
CA THR A 268 0.06 -2.92 16.26
C THR A 268 0.75 -2.57 14.93
N ASP A 269 0.96 -3.54 14.04
CA ASP A 269 1.60 -3.39 12.71
C ASP A 269 0.55 -3.07 11.63
N PRO A 270 0.14 -1.80 11.45
CA PRO A 270 -0.88 -1.42 10.47
C PRO A 270 -0.41 -1.68 9.04
N HIS A 271 0.90 -1.64 8.78
CA HIS A 271 1.43 -1.88 7.45
C HIS A 271 1.26 -3.35 7.05
N LEU A 272 1.46 -4.30 7.97
CA LEU A 272 1.16 -5.70 7.67
C LEU A 272 -0.33 -5.90 7.45
N CYS A 273 -1.19 -5.33 8.31
CA CYS A 273 -2.64 -5.45 8.17
C CYS A 273 -3.13 -4.92 6.81
N ASP A 274 -2.73 -3.70 6.44
CA ASP A 274 -3.07 -3.07 5.16
C ASP A 274 -2.57 -3.89 3.96
N PHE A 275 -1.34 -4.41 4.05
CA PHE A 275 -0.76 -5.28 3.02
C PHE A 275 -1.58 -6.56 2.81
N LEU A 276 -2.02 -7.21 3.90
CA LEU A 276 -2.82 -8.43 3.84
C LEU A 276 -4.23 -8.16 3.31
N GLU A 277 -4.86 -7.08 3.74
CA GLU A 277 -6.17 -6.63 3.24
C GLU A 277 -6.12 -6.37 1.74
N THR A 278 -5.14 -5.57 1.30
CA THR A 278 -5.02 -5.11 -0.10
C THR A 278 -4.67 -6.24 -1.07
N HIS A 279 -3.81 -7.18 -0.67
CA HIS A 279 -3.23 -8.14 -1.62
C HIS A 279 -3.74 -9.58 -1.48
N PHE A 280 -4.40 -9.93 -0.36
CA PHE A 280 -4.76 -11.31 -0.06
C PHE A 280 -6.22 -11.49 0.34
N LEU A 281 -6.71 -10.79 1.38
CA LEU A 281 -8.02 -11.11 1.97
C LEU A 281 -9.19 -10.94 0.99
N ASP A 282 -9.18 -9.87 0.18
CA ASP A 282 -10.21 -9.67 -0.84
C ASP A 282 -10.16 -10.73 -1.96
N GLU A 283 -8.96 -11.16 -2.35
CA GLU A 283 -8.78 -12.19 -3.37
C GLU A 283 -9.20 -13.57 -2.86
N GLU A 284 -8.85 -13.92 -1.62
CA GLU A 284 -9.26 -15.18 -1.00
C GLU A 284 -10.78 -15.31 -0.90
N VAL A 285 -11.49 -14.24 -0.52
CA VAL A 285 -12.96 -14.24 -0.49
C VAL A 285 -13.55 -14.49 -1.88
N LYS A 286 -12.98 -13.89 -2.94
CA LYS A 286 -13.40 -14.10 -4.33
C LYS A 286 -13.16 -15.55 -4.77
N VAL A 287 -11.99 -16.11 -4.48
CA VAL A 287 -11.64 -17.51 -4.83
C VAL A 287 -12.55 -18.49 -4.09
N ILE A 288 -12.75 -18.32 -2.78
CA ILE A 288 -13.66 -19.16 -1.97
C ILE A 288 -15.09 -19.11 -2.51
N LYS A 289 -15.57 -17.92 -2.89
CA LYS A 289 -16.89 -17.75 -3.49
C LYS A 289 -17.00 -18.46 -4.84
N LYS A 290 -16.00 -18.28 -5.72
CA LYS A 290 -15.93 -18.93 -7.04
C LYS A 290 -15.93 -20.46 -6.89
N MET A 291 -15.13 -20.99 -5.97
CA MET A 291 -15.06 -22.43 -5.66
C MET A 291 -16.39 -22.96 -5.12
N GLY A 292 -17.06 -22.21 -4.23
CA GLY A 292 -18.38 -22.57 -3.71
C GLY A 292 -19.48 -22.61 -4.79
N ASP A 293 -19.43 -21.69 -5.75
CA ASP A 293 -20.36 -21.68 -6.89
C ASP A 293 -20.12 -22.90 -7.80
N HIS A 294 -18.86 -23.21 -8.09
CA HIS A 294 -18.48 -24.40 -8.85
C HIS A 294 -18.97 -25.69 -8.18
N LEU A 295 -18.75 -25.84 -6.87
CA LEU A 295 -19.25 -26.98 -6.10
C LEU A 295 -20.77 -27.09 -6.13
N THR A 296 -21.48 -25.97 -6.01
CA THR A 296 -22.95 -25.97 -6.08
C THR A 296 -23.44 -26.45 -7.44
N ASN A 297 -22.80 -26.03 -8.53
CA ASN A 297 -23.13 -26.50 -9.88
C ASN A 297 -22.80 -27.98 -10.07
N LEU A 298 -21.60 -28.43 -9.65
CA LEU A 298 -21.21 -29.85 -9.74
C LEU A 298 -22.16 -30.76 -8.97
N ARG A 299 -22.60 -30.37 -7.77
CA ARG A 299 -23.58 -31.15 -6.99
C ARG A 299 -24.95 -31.24 -7.67
N ARG A 300 -25.39 -30.17 -8.34
CA ARG A 300 -26.64 -30.17 -9.14
C ARG A 300 -26.55 -31.07 -10.36
N LEU A 301 -25.36 -31.24 -10.91
CA LEU A 301 -25.06 -32.10 -12.05
C LEU A 301 -24.80 -33.57 -11.62
N GLY A 302 -24.88 -33.88 -10.33
CA GLY A 302 -24.72 -35.24 -9.80
C GLY A 302 -25.90 -36.16 -10.12
N GLY A 303 -25.67 -37.48 -10.06
CA GLY A 303 -26.69 -38.53 -10.29
C GLY A 303 -26.25 -39.59 -11.32
N PRO A 304 -27.20 -40.32 -11.94
CA PRO A 304 -26.90 -41.38 -12.91
C PRO A 304 -26.10 -40.92 -14.13
N GLN A 305 -26.08 -39.61 -14.42
CA GLN A 305 -25.38 -38.99 -15.54
C GLN A 305 -24.21 -38.09 -15.11
N ALA A 306 -23.63 -38.32 -13.91
CA ALA A 306 -22.56 -37.47 -13.36
C ALA A 306 -21.39 -37.22 -14.33
N GLY A 307 -20.99 -38.22 -15.12
CA GLY A 307 -19.93 -38.07 -16.12
C GLY A 307 -20.26 -37.08 -17.24
N LEU A 308 -21.50 -37.05 -17.73
CA LEU A 308 -21.94 -36.04 -18.71
C LEU A 308 -22.01 -34.65 -18.06
N GLY A 309 -22.42 -34.59 -16.79
CA GLY A 309 -22.44 -33.37 -15.99
C GLY A 309 -21.05 -32.73 -15.85
N GLU A 310 -20.03 -33.50 -15.49
CA GLU A 310 -18.64 -33.03 -15.37
C GLU A 310 -18.09 -32.54 -16.71
N TYR A 311 -18.31 -33.29 -17.79
CA TYR A 311 -17.90 -32.88 -19.13
C TYR A 311 -18.54 -31.56 -19.60
N LEU A 312 -19.84 -31.38 -19.34
CA LEU A 312 -20.53 -30.12 -19.64
C LEU A 312 -20.05 -28.97 -18.76
N PHE A 313 -19.79 -29.23 -17.48
CA PHE A 313 -19.28 -28.24 -16.55
C PHE A 313 -17.93 -27.68 -17.00
N GLU A 314 -16.99 -28.57 -17.35
CA GLU A 314 -15.69 -28.17 -17.90
C GLU A 314 -15.88 -27.31 -19.16
N ARG A 315 -16.69 -27.77 -20.12
CA ARG A 315 -16.83 -27.09 -21.41
C ARG A 315 -17.57 -25.76 -21.37
N LEU A 316 -18.48 -25.57 -20.43
CA LEU A 316 -19.34 -24.38 -20.35
C LEU A 316 -18.86 -23.37 -19.30
N THR A 317 -18.18 -23.84 -18.26
CA THR A 317 -17.81 -23.02 -17.09
C THR A 317 -16.31 -22.75 -17.04
N LEU A 318 -15.49 -23.77 -17.28
CA LEU A 318 -14.02 -23.70 -17.11
C LEU A 318 -13.27 -23.68 -18.44
N LYS A 319 -13.98 -23.64 -19.56
CA LYS A 319 -13.36 -23.64 -20.88
C LYS A 319 -12.57 -22.37 -21.10
N HIS A 320 -11.26 -22.55 -21.27
CA HIS A 320 -10.33 -21.51 -21.68
C HIS A 320 -10.75 -20.92 -23.04
N LYS A 321 -10.66 -19.60 -23.19
CA LYS A 321 -10.69 -18.92 -24.50
C LYS A 321 -9.31 -18.76 -25.08
#